data_AF-A0A7S2G196-F1
#
_entry.id   AF-A0A7S2G196-F1
#
_cell.length_a   1.000
_cell.length_b   1.000
_cell.length_c   1.000
_cell.angle_alpha   90.00
_cell.angle_beta   90.00
_cell.angle_gamma   90.00
#
_symmetry.space_group_name_H-M   'P 1'
#
loop_
_entity.id
_entity.type
_entity.pdbx_description
1 polymer ?
#
loop_
_entity_poly.entity_id
_entity_poly.type
_entity_poly.pdbx_seq_one_letter_code
_entity_poly.pdbx_strand_id
1 'polypeptide(L)'
;EYRSQLGTDSLVGRAPFYRQRGPHHEAEREHSYPGQPVDCSAYGHDFGRYGSDPRDRMRPGDMRLPVLKSELNAGTTKGTDIIPGYQGHIPTCQSAPVSARGASKGHPLRTSAAKTNMADTFHTNLVGYAGHVPTSHKNDNGGHKTSELTTTGRDFARQLFDRAH
;
A
#
# COMPACT_ATOMS: atom_id res chain seq x y z
N GLU A 1 47.73 16.84 5.43
CA GLU A 1 48.02 18.10 4.70
C GLU A 1 49.10 17.82 3.68
N TYR A 2 48.80 17.91 2.38
CA TYR A 2 49.82 17.81 1.33
C TYR A 2 49.41 18.78 0.21
N ARG A 3 50.21 19.85 0.05
CA ARG A 3 49.91 21.00 -0.80
C ARG A 3 50.65 20.81 -2.13
N SER A 4 49.91 20.80 -3.23
CA SER A 4 50.44 20.70 -4.59
C SER A 4 51.19 21.97 -5.00
N GLN A 5 52.39 21.84 -5.54
CA GLN A 5 53.00 22.86 -6.39
C GLN A 5 53.30 22.23 -7.75
N LEU A 6 52.35 22.37 -8.68
CA LEU A 6 52.61 22.11 -10.09
C LEU A 6 53.29 23.36 -10.66
N GLY A 7 54.59 23.24 -10.89
CA GLY A 7 55.40 24.26 -11.57
C GLY A 7 54.89 24.48 -12.99
N THR A 8 54.66 25.75 -13.30
CA THR A 8 54.19 26.28 -14.57
C THR A 8 55.30 26.40 -15.61
N ASP A 9 56.12 25.35 -15.80
CA ASP A 9 57.35 25.47 -16.61
C ASP A 9 57.71 24.21 -17.42
N SER A 10 56.70 23.57 -18.03
CA SER A 10 56.95 22.54 -19.06
C SER A 10 55.99 22.66 -20.24
N LEU A 11 56.09 23.79 -20.95
CA LEU A 11 55.42 23.99 -22.25
C LEU A 11 56.43 24.51 -23.28
N VAL A 12 57.22 23.58 -23.83
CA VAL A 12 57.85 23.76 -25.14
C VAL A 12 57.38 22.62 -26.03
N GLY A 13 56.46 22.93 -26.95
CA GLY A 13 56.26 22.11 -28.16
C GLY A 13 55.08 21.15 -28.21
N ARG A 14 54.00 21.31 -27.44
CA ARG A 14 52.74 20.59 -27.70
C ARG A 14 51.61 21.56 -28.04
N ALA A 15 51.15 21.47 -29.29
CA ALA A 15 49.94 22.15 -29.76
C ALA A 15 48.79 21.96 -28.77
N PRO A 16 47.95 22.98 -28.53
CA PRO A 16 46.79 22.81 -27.68
C PRO A 16 45.93 21.69 -28.27
N PHE A 17 45.67 20.64 -27.48
CA PHE A 17 44.69 19.63 -27.83
C PHE A 17 43.32 20.32 -27.82
N TYR A 18 42.92 20.86 -28.97
CA TYR A 18 41.54 21.17 -29.24
C TYR A 18 40.81 19.84 -29.21
N ARG A 19 39.98 19.61 -28.18
CA ARG A 19 38.95 18.58 -28.29
C ARG A 19 38.15 18.97 -29.52
N GLN A 20 38.24 18.17 -30.56
CA GLN A 20 37.36 18.26 -31.71
C GLN A 20 35.95 18.19 -31.14
N ARG A 21 35.28 19.35 -31.00
CA ARG A 21 33.82 19.37 -31.01
C ARG A 21 33.48 19.01 -32.43
N GLY A 22 33.43 17.71 -32.71
CA GLY A 22 32.76 17.22 -33.90
C GLY A 22 31.37 17.85 -33.95
N PRO A 23 30.78 18.01 -35.14
CA PRO A 23 29.43 18.54 -35.24
C PRO A 23 28.58 17.77 -34.24
N HIS A 24 27.91 18.51 -33.35
CA HIS A 24 26.89 17.92 -32.52
C HIS A 24 26.01 17.15 -33.50
N HIS A 25 25.82 15.85 -33.29
CA HIS A 25 24.70 15.18 -33.92
C HIS A 25 23.47 15.86 -33.30
N GLU A 26 23.13 17.03 -33.84
CA GLU A 26 21.81 17.58 -33.74
C GLU A 26 20.97 16.49 -34.37
N ALA A 27 20.33 15.66 -33.53
CA ALA A 27 19.16 14.95 -33.98
C ALA A 27 18.32 16.03 -34.65
N GLU A 28 18.11 15.86 -35.96
CA GLU A 28 17.26 16.72 -36.76
C GLU A 28 16.05 17.04 -35.88
N ARG A 29 15.83 18.32 -35.56
CA ARG A 29 14.63 18.69 -34.82
C ARG A 29 13.47 18.33 -35.73
N GLU A 30 12.92 17.15 -35.53
CA GLU A 30 11.72 16.69 -36.22
C GLU A 30 10.72 17.82 -36.10
N HIS A 31 10.27 18.32 -37.25
CA HIS A 31 9.33 19.43 -37.34
C HIS A 31 8.15 19.14 -36.42
N SER A 32 8.16 19.77 -35.25
CA SER A 32 7.21 19.49 -34.20
C SER A 32 5.93 20.23 -34.58
N TYR A 33 5.03 19.56 -35.29
CA TYR A 33 3.68 20.06 -35.47
C TYR A 33 3.06 20.26 -34.07
N PRO A 34 2.59 21.48 -33.73
CA PRO A 34 1.96 21.72 -32.44
C PRO A 34 0.60 21.02 -32.42
N GLY A 35 0.53 19.83 -31.81
CA GLY A 35 -0.74 19.14 -31.62
C GLY A 35 -0.72 17.61 -31.57
N GLN A 36 0.40 16.96 -31.85
CA GLN A 36 0.51 15.51 -31.60
C GLN A 36 1.00 15.30 -30.16
N PRO A 37 0.34 14.46 -29.34
CA PRO A 37 0.98 13.97 -28.13
C PRO A 37 2.28 13.31 -28.58
N VAL A 38 3.41 13.71 -28.00
CA VAL A 38 4.69 13.07 -28.29
C VAL A 38 4.58 11.63 -27.80
N ASP A 39 4.23 10.71 -28.69
CA ASP A 39 4.28 9.29 -28.43
C ASP A 39 5.70 9.00 -27.95
N CYS A 40 5.80 8.69 -26.66
CA CYS A 40 7.07 8.36 -26.08
C CYS A 40 7.48 7.00 -26.66
N SER A 41 8.66 6.94 -27.26
CA SER A 41 9.24 5.65 -27.63
C SER A 41 9.27 4.75 -26.39
N ALA A 42 9.15 3.44 -26.57
CA ALA A 42 9.24 2.49 -25.45
C ALA A 42 10.50 2.74 -24.60
N TYR A 43 11.61 3.12 -25.25
CA TYR A 43 12.84 3.55 -24.58
C TYR A 43 12.64 4.80 -23.71
N GLY A 44 11.99 5.84 -24.25
CA GLY A 44 11.71 7.07 -23.50
C GLY A 44 10.74 6.87 -22.33
N HIS A 45 9.83 5.91 -22.44
CA HIS A 45 8.93 5.50 -21.36
C HIS A 45 9.71 4.77 -20.24
N ASP A 46 10.57 3.82 -20.59
CA ASP A 46 11.25 2.96 -19.63
C ASP A 46 12.49 3.61 -19.01
N PHE A 47 13.29 4.32 -19.80
CA PHE A 47 14.56 4.93 -19.39
C PHE A 47 14.50 6.45 -19.21
N GLY A 48 13.40 7.06 -19.64
CA GLY A 48 13.17 8.50 -19.52
C GLY A 48 13.63 9.24 -20.77
N ARG A 49 13.19 10.50 -20.88
CA ARG A 49 13.53 11.37 -22.00
C ARG A 49 14.97 11.89 -21.85
N TYR A 50 15.53 12.37 -22.96
CA TYR A 50 16.82 13.05 -22.92
C TYR A 50 16.83 14.17 -21.87
N GLY A 51 17.83 14.16 -20.98
CA GLY A 51 17.95 15.12 -19.88
C GLY A 51 17.12 14.78 -18.62
N SER A 52 16.42 13.64 -18.56
CA SER A 52 15.78 13.18 -17.32
C SER A 52 16.80 12.56 -16.35
N ASP A 53 16.70 12.89 -15.07
CA ASP A 53 17.54 12.28 -14.02
C ASP A 53 16.92 10.94 -13.58
N PRO A 54 17.65 9.81 -13.66
CA PRO A 54 17.16 8.53 -13.18
C PRO A 54 16.85 8.52 -11.66
N ARG A 55 17.46 9.42 -10.87
CA ARG A 55 17.28 9.47 -9.41
C ARG A 55 15.94 10.06 -8.99
N ASP A 56 15.32 10.90 -9.83
CA ASP A 56 14.00 11.49 -9.57
C ASP A 56 12.88 10.44 -9.47
N ARG A 57 13.14 9.21 -9.92
CA ARG A 57 12.20 8.09 -9.86
C ARG A 57 12.03 7.52 -8.47
N MET A 58 13.00 7.68 -7.58
CA MET A 58 12.97 7.16 -6.22
C MET A 58 12.91 8.31 -5.22
N ARG A 59 11.89 8.32 -4.35
CA ARG A 59 11.81 9.35 -3.32
C ARG A 59 12.56 8.89 -2.06
N PRO A 60 13.33 9.77 -1.41
CA PRO A 60 13.92 9.46 -0.12
C PRO A 60 12.81 9.11 0.89
N GLY A 61 12.91 7.93 1.52
CA GLY A 61 11.91 7.43 2.47
C GLY A 61 10.86 6.49 1.90
N ASP A 62 10.91 6.18 0.59
CA ASP A 62 10.06 5.14 0.02
C ASP A 62 10.42 3.77 0.62
N MET A 63 9.46 3.14 1.31
CA MET A 63 9.62 1.81 1.90
C MET A 63 9.59 0.67 0.87
N ARG A 64 9.28 0.97 -0.39
CA ARG A 64 9.17 0.01 -1.49
C ARG A 64 9.71 0.61 -2.78
N LEU A 65 10.18 -0.25 -3.67
CA LEU A 65 10.57 0.16 -5.02
C LEU A 65 9.34 0.68 -5.78
N PRO A 66 9.39 1.88 -6.36
CA PRO A 66 8.30 2.41 -7.16
C PRO A 66 8.17 1.58 -8.44
N VAL A 67 7.05 0.87 -8.59
CA VAL A 67 6.71 0.14 -9.81
C VAL A 67 5.85 1.05 -10.68
N LEU A 68 6.35 1.41 -11.85
CA LEU A 68 5.61 2.21 -12.82
C LEU A 68 4.41 1.42 -13.34
N LYS A 69 3.24 2.07 -13.35
CA LYS A 69 2.08 1.55 -14.07
C LYS A 69 2.26 1.81 -15.55
N SER A 70 2.33 0.73 -16.32
CA SER A 70 2.28 0.75 -17.78
C SER A 70 0.92 0.27 -18.25
N GLU A 71 0.60 0.51 -19.52
CA GLU A 71 -0.64 0.02 -20.14
C GLU A 71 -0.79 -1.51 -20.01
N LEU A 72 0.33 -2.24 -20.06
CA LEU A 72 0.37 -3.69 -19.93
C LEU A 72 0.00 -4.21 -18.53
N ASN A 73 0.24 -3.41 -17.48
CA ASN A 73 0.03 -3.83 -16.09
C ASN A 73 -1.16 -3.13 -15.41
N ALA A 74 -1.85 -2.24 -16.13
CA ALA A 74 -2.91 -1.37 -15.59
C ALA A 74 -4.04 -2.15 -14.87
N GLY A 75 -4.37 -3.35 -15.36
CA GLY A 75 -5.40 -4.23 -14.81
C GLY A 75 -4.93 -5.17 -13.69
N THR A 76 -3.69 -5.03 -13.22
CA THR A 76 -3.11 -5.91 -12.19
C THR A 76 -2.88 -5.17 -10.88
N THR A 77 -2.55 -5.90 -9.82
CA THR A 77 -2.15 -5.30 -8.53
C THR A 77 -0.77 -4.63 -8.59
N LYS A 78 -0.01 -4.77 -9.68
CA LYS A 78 1.31 -4.13 -9.83
C LYS A 78 1.16 -2.60 -9.91
N GLY A 79 2.01 -1.89 -9.18
CA GLY A 79 1.95 -0.43 -9.10
C GLY A 79 0.68 0.11 -8.43
N THR A 80 -0.02 -0.71 -7.64
CA THR A 80 -1.16 -0.30 -6.80
C THR A 80 -0.83 -0.52 -5.33
N ASP A 81 -1.62 0.09 -4.45
CA ASP A 81 -1.59 -0.19 -3.00
C ASP A 81 -2.45 -1.41 -2.62
N ILE A 82 -2.88 -2.22 -3.60
CA ILE A 82 -3.65 -3.44 -3.37
C ILE A 82 -2.68 -4.59 -3.04
N ILE A 83 -3.09 -5.44 -2.10
CA ILE A 83 -2.33 -6.61 -1.66
C ILE A 83 -2.09 -7.57 -2.85
N PRO A 84 -0.84 -8.06 -3.05
CA PRO A 84 -0.56 -9.09 -4.06
C PRO A 84 -1.46 -10.32 -3.88
N GLY A 85 -1.97 -10.87 -4.98
CA GLY A 85 -2.89 -12.01 -4.95
C GLY A 85 -4.36 -11.65 -4.75
N TYR A 86 -4.70 -10.36 -4.65
CA TYR A 86 -6.10 -9.92 -4.73
C TYR A 86 -6.76 -10.37 -6.04
N GLN A 87 -7.89 -11.06 -5.92
CA GLN A 87 -8.63 -11.62 -7.06
C GLN A 87 -9.86 -10.79 -7.46
N GLY A 88 -10.12 -9.67 -6.79
CA GLY A 88 -11.27 -8.82 -7.12
C GLY A 88 -10.97 -7.87 -8.28
N HIS A 89 -12.01 -7.18 -8.74
CA HIS A 89 -11.89 -6.21 -9.83
C HIS A 89 -10.97 -5.03 -9.45
N ILE A 90 -10.07 -4.67 -10.37
CA ILE A 90 -9.20 -3.49 -10.27
C ILE A 90 -9.67 -2.49 -11.33
N PRO A 91 -10.21 -1.33 -10.93
CA PRO A 91 -10.65 -0.33 -11.89
C PRO A 91 -9.46 0.25 -12.65
N THR A 92 -9.50 0.18 -13.97
CA THR A 92 -8.47 0.75 -14.86
C THR A 92 -8.85 2.14 -15.38
N CYS A 93 -10.13 2.49 -15.27
CA CYS A 93 -10.66 3.77 -15.73
C CYS A 93 -10.23 4.91 -14.80
N GLN A 94 -9.33 5.77 -15.28
CA GLN A 94 -8.83 6.92 -14.54
C GLN A 94 -9.70 8.19 -14.68
N SER A 95 -10.71 8.18 -15.57
CA SER A 95 -11.56 9.35 -15.82
C SER A 95 -12.50 9.66 -14.63
N ALA A 96 -12.90 8.64 -13.87
CA ALA A 96 -13.71 8.81 -12.69
C ALA A 96 -12.82 8.92 -11.43
N PRO A 97 -12.96 9.97 -10.61
CA PRO A 97 -12.09 10.21 -9.46
C PRO A 97 -12.23 9.13 -8.37
N VAL A 98 -13.41 8.50 -8.25
CA VAL A 98 -13.64 7.40 -7.30
C VAL A 98 -12.88 6.14 -7.72
N SER A 99 -12.95 5.79 -9.01
CA SER A 99 -12.24 4.67 -9.60
C SER A 99 -10.72 4.86 -9.51
N ALA A 100 -10.23 6.07 -9.79
CA ALA A 100 -8.82 6.41 -9.67
C ALA A 100 -8.30 6.25 -8.23
N ARG A 101 -9.10 6.62 -7.21
CA ARG A 101 -8.73 6.43 -5.79
C ARG A 101 -8.63 4.95 -5.42
N GLY A 102 -9.61 4.14 -5.81
CA GLY A 102 -9.60 2.70 -5.56
C GLY A 102 -8.44 1.96 -6.27
N ALA A 103 -8.05 2.44 -7.46
CA ALA A 103 -6.98 1.85 -8.26
C ALA A 103 -5.56 2.23 -7.81
N SER A 104 -5.37 3.42 -7.26
CA SER A 104 -4.03 3.96 -6.94
C SER A 104 -3.67 3.83 -5.46
N LYS A 105 -4.57 4.21 -4.57
CA LYS A 105 -4.30 4.36 -3.13
C LYS A 105 -4.82 3.21 -2.27
N GLY A 106 -5.43 2.20 -2.93
CA GLY A 106 -6.22 1.19 -2.25
C GLY A 106 -7.49 1.82 -1.67
N HIS A 107 -8.53 1.01 -1.51
CA HIS A 107 -9.68 1.44 -0.70
C HIS A 107 -9.23 1.55 0.77
N PRO A 108 -9.75 2.50 1.58
CA PRO A 108 -9.53 2.45 3.02
C PRO A 108 -9.81 1.04 3.52
N LEU A 109 -8.96 0.53 4.42
CA LEU A 109 -9.08 -0.82 4.99
C LEU A 109 -10.55 -1.07 5.28
N ARG A 110 -11.11 -2.14 4.68
CA ARG A 110 -12.51 -2.50 4.90
C ARG A 110 -12.72 -2.56 6.41
N THR A 111 -13.42 -1.57 6.94
CA THR A 111 -13.73 -1.55 8.35
C THR A 111 -14.60 -2.77 8.61
N SER A 112 -14.25 -3.54 9.63
CA SER A 112 -14.94 -4.75 10.04
C SER A 112 -16.37 -4.50 10.53
N ALA A 113 -16.97 -3.33 10.24
CA ALA A 113 -18.34 -2.97 10.60
C ALA A 113 -19.37 -4.03 10.16
N ALA A 114 -19.09 -4.76 9.07
CA ALA A 114 -19.93 -5.88 8.62
C ALA A 114 -19.78 -7.18 9.45
N LYS A 115 -18.76 -7.28 10.31
CA LYS A 115 -18.46 -8.45 11.16
C LYS A 115 -18.51 -8.14 12.66
N THR A 116 -18.73 -6.90 13.06
CA THR A 116 -18.53 -6.47 14.45
C THR A 116 -19.65 -6.85 15.41
N ASN A 117 -20.78 -7.39 14.96
CA ASN A 117 -21.84 -7.78 15.90
C ASN A 117 -22.71 -8.96 15.43
N MET A 118 -22.10 -10.10 15.13
CA MET A 118 -22.86 -11.36 14.93
C MET A 118 -23.23 -12.06 16.25
N ALA A 119 -22.72 -11.57 17.39
CA ALA A 119 -22.96 -12.18 18.70
C ALA A 119 -24.40 -12.02 19.18
N ASP A 120 -25.14 -11.00 18.72
CA ASP A 120 -26.56 -10.79 19.06
C ASP A 120 -27.46 -11.96 18.60
N THR A 121 -26.96 -12.87 17.76
CA THR A 121 -27.74 -14.01 17.24
C THR A 121 -27.68 -15.25 18.15
N PHE A 122 -26.68 -15.38 19.03
CA PHE A 122 -26.54 -16.56 19.88
C PHE A 122 -27.00 -16.28 21.32
N HIS A 123 -28.10 -16.92 21.72
CA HIS A 123 -28.61 -16.82 23.08
C HIS A 123 -27.80 -17.72 24.03
N THR A 124 -27.18 -17.14 25.05
CA THR A 124 -26.38 -17.86 26.06
C THR A 124 -27.21 -18.40 27.22
N ASN A 125 -28.43 -17.89 27.40
CA ASN A 125 -29.33 -18.33 28.47
C ASN A 125 -30.19 -19.52 28.02
N LEU A 126 -30.74 -20.23 29.00
CA LEU A 126 -31.68 -21.32 28.76
C LEU A 126 -32.96 -20.79 28.11
N VAL A 127 -33.54 -21.57 27.20
CA VAL A 127 -34.85 -21.26 26.61
C VAL A 127 -35.89 -21.12 27.73
N GLY A 128 -36.60 -19.99 27.74
CA GLY A 128 -37.58 -19.67 28.78
C GLY A 128 -37.05 -18.80 29.92
N TYR A 129 -35.76 -18.46 29.94
CA TYR A 129 -35.24 -17.45 30.86
C TYR A 129 -35.83 -16.07 30.54
N ALA A 130 -36.60 -15.51 31.47
CA ALA A 130 -37.26 -14.20 31.34
C ALA A 130 -36.55 -13.06 32.09
N GLY A 131 -35.30 -13.27 32.54
CA GLY A 131 -34.52 -12.26 33.23
C GLY A 131 -33.83 -11.27 32.30
N HIS A 132 -32.93 -10.46 32.86
CA HIS A 132 -32.20 -9.43 32.12
C HIS A 132 -31.23 -10.03 31.10
N VAL A 133 -31.30 -9.57 29.85
CA VAL A 133 -30.37 -9.91 28.77
C VAL A 133 -29.47 -8.69 28.51
N PRO A 134 -28.14 -8.78 28.71
CA PRO A 134 -27.23 -7.68 28.42
C PRO A 134 -27.32 -7.26 26.94
N THR A 135 -27.52 -5.97 26.71
CA THR A 135 -27.59 -5.38 25.35
C THR A 135 -26.22 -4.93 24.82
N SER A 136 -25.21 -4.88 25.69
CA SER A 136 -23.85 -4.47 25.34
C SER A 136 -22.88 -5.61 25.61
N HIS A 137 -22.00 -5.89 24.64
CA HIS A 137 -20.95 -6.91 24.74
C HIS A 137 -20.03 -6.72 25.96
N LYS A 138 -19.88 -5.48 26.46
CA LYS A 138 -19.09 -5.20 27.68
C LYS A 138 -19.69 -5.81 28.94
N ASN A 139 -21.00 -6.05 28.93
CA ASN A 139 -21.76 -6.59 30.04
C ASN A 139 -22.15 -8.06 29.79
N ASP A 140 -21.77 -8.63 28.65
CA ASP A 140 -22.00 -10.04 28.34
C ASP A 140 -20.93 -10.89 29.03
N ASN A 141 -21.32 -11.54 30.12
CA ASN A 141 -20.47 -12.43 30.90
C ASN A 141 -20.72 -13.91 30.57
N GLY A 142 -21.41 -14.19 29.46
CA GLY A 142 -21.86 -15.52 29.07
C GLY A 142 -23.17 -15.93 29.76
N GLY A 143 -23.44 -17.23 29.74
CA GLY A 143 -24.68 -17.80 30.29
C GLY A 143 -24.79 -17.69 31.81
N HIS A 144 -25.95 -18.12 32.33
CA HIS A 144 -26.27 -18.08 33.76
C HIS A 144 -25.17 -18.70 34.65
N LYS A 145 -24.66 -17.91 35.60
CA LYS A 145 -23.67 -18.37 36.59
C LYS A 145 -24.36 -18.82 37.88
N THR A 146 -23.96 -19.97 38.42
CA THR A 146 -24.42 -20.43 39.73
C THR A 146 -23.86 -19.52 40.83
N SER A 147 -24.69 -19.17 41.81
CA SER A 147 -24.32 -18.31 42.95
C SER A 147 -24.59 -19.02 44.27
N GLU A 148 -23.72 -18.83 45.25
CA GLU A 148 -23.87 -19.39 46.61
C GLU A 148 -24.69 -18.49 47.56
N LEU A 149 -25.14 -17.34 47.06
CA LEU A 149 -25.92 -16.36 47.83
C LEU A 149 -27.32 -16.88 48.16
N THR A 150 -27.92 -17.68 47.29
CA THR A 150 -29.22 -18.32 47.53
C THR A 150 -29.03 -19.72 48.06
N THR A 151 -29.97 -20.20 48.90
CA THR A 151 -29.96 -21.56 49.44
C THR A 151 -29.97 -22.60 48.33
N THR A 152 -30.85 -22.41 47.33
CA THR A 152 -30.96 -23.31 46.17
C THR A 152 -29.70 -23.35 45.31
N GLY A 153 -29.03 -22.21 45.12
CA GLY A 153 -27.78 -22.15 44.36
C GLY A 153 -26.61 -22.81 45.09
N ARG A 154 -26.53 -22.63 46.41
CA ARG A 154 -25.51 -23.28 47.26
C ARG A 154 -25.65 -24.79 47.29
N ASP A 155 -26.87 -25.30 47.44
CA ASP A 155 -27.12 -26.75 47.48
C ASP A 155 -26.78 -27.40 46.13
N PHE A 156 -27.10 -26.73 45.02
CA PHE A 156 -26.72 -27.17 43.68
C PHE A 156 -25.20 -27.22 43.48
N ALA A 157 -24.48 -26.19 43.93
CA ALA A 157 -23.01 -26.16 43.84
C ALA A 157 -22.35 -27.29 44.65
N ARG A 158 -22.87 -27.58 45.85
CA ARG A 158 -22.37 -28.70 46.68
C ARG A 158 -22.59 -30.06 46.03
N GLN A 159 -23.78 -30.29 45.47
CA GLN A 159 -24.07 -31.54 44.76
C GLN A 159 -23.18 -31.75 43.53
N LEU A 160 -22.79 -30.68 42.84
CA LEU A 160 -21.83 -30.76 41.74
C LEU A 160 -20.43 -31.14 42.24
N PHE A 161 -19.98 -30.56 43.35
CA PHE A 161 -18.68 -30.86 43.95
C PHE A 161 -18.61 -32.32 44.44
N ASP A 162 -19.64 -32.79 45.14
CA ASP A 162 -19.71 -34.15 45.68
C ASP A 162 -19.83 -35.22 44.58
N ARG A 163 -20.24 -34.87 43.36
CA ARG A 163 -20.30 -35.79 42.21
C ARG A 163 -18.99 -35.86 41.42
N ALA A 164 -18.09 -34.90 41.62
CA ALA A 164 -16.81 -34.83 40.91
C ALA A 164 -15.68 -35.59 41.62
N HIS A 165 -15.91 -36.02 42.87
CA HIS A 165 -14.99 -36.76 43.73
C HIS A 165 -15.59 -38.10 44.14
#